data_AF-A0A3E1F1D9-F1
#
_entry.id   AF-A0A3E1F1D9-F1
#
_cell.length_a   1.000
_cell.length_b   1.000
_cell.length_c   1.000
_cell.angle_alpha   90.00
_cell.angle_beta   90.00
_cell.angle_gamma   90.00
#
_symmetry.space_group_name_H-M   'P 1'
#
loop_
_entity.id
_entity.type
_entity.pdbx_description
1 polymer ?
#
loop_
_entity_poly.entity_id
_entity_poly.type
_entity_poly.pdbx_seq_one_letter_code
_entity_poly.pdbx_strand_id
1 'polypeptide(L)'
;MILTIFILSRISLIMNRKYTGKYHDVDQNDIPFSVQFSMNVVFDSKMIFKGKVWEEVFSKKTDKFLSVKGFIDEDHISFIKQYPCFFSSDINGELIIDCSKPGHEVIYDGYWNEEKGIWEGEWEVEGETNLLGTDDVISDIYTGDFEMKMD
;
A
#
# COMPACT_ATOMS: atom_id res chain seq x y z
N MET A 1 30.50 47.87 -6.45
CA MET A 1 29.29 47.05 -6.68
C MET A 1 29.68 45.60 -6.46
N ILE A 2 29.43 45.06 -5.27
CA ILE A 2 29.81 43.69 -4.90
C ILE A 2 28.58 42.82 -5.14
N LEU A 3 28.70 41.87 -6.07
CA LEU A 3 27.67 40.90 -6.40
C LEU A 3 27.80 39.73 -5.42
N THR A 4 26.99 39.74 -4.36
CA THR A 4 26.90 38.62 -3.41
C THR A 4 26.01 37.54 -4.03
N ILE A 5 26.63 36.47 -4.53
CA ILE A 5 25.92 35.28 -4.98
C ILE A 5 25.55 34.46 -3.74
N PHE A 6 24.27 34.43 -3.38
CA PHE A 6 23.75 33.50 -2.39
C PHE A 6 23.55 32.13 -3.05
N ILE A 7 24.45 31.18 -2.76
CA ILE A 7 24.21 29.77 -3.06
C ILE A 7 23.27 29.26 -1.95
N LEU A 8 21.96 29.29 -2.20
CA LEU A 8 21.00 28.59 -1.37
C LEU A 8 21.19 27.09 -1.57
N SER A 9 21.88 26.44 -0.65
CA SER A 9 21.87 24.98 -0.54
C SER A 9 20.42 24.53 -0.34
N ARG A 10 19.86 23.81 -1.32
CA ARG A 10 18.54 23.16 -1.20
C ARG A 10 18.63 22.11 -0.09
N ILE A 11 18.26 22.47 1.12
CA ILE A 11 18.05 21.50 2.20
C ILE A 11 16.81 20.69 1.78
N SER A 12 17.03 19.47 1.32
CA SER A 12 15.94 18.51 1.11
C SER A 12 15.38 18.17 2.49
N LEU A 13 14.14 18.58 2.76
CA LEU A 13 13.44 18.21 3.97
C LEU A 13 13.11 16.72 3.87
N ILE A 14 13.81 15.89 4.64
CA ILE A 14 13.53 14.46 4.75
C ILE A 14 12.69 14.27 6.01
N MET A 15 11.48 13.74 5.87
CA MET A 15 10.59 13.47 6.99
C MET A 15 10.35 11.98 7.14
N ASN A 16 10.64 11.44 8.33
CA ASN A 16 10.28 10.08 8.68
C ASN A 16 8.90 10.10 9.32
N ARG A 17 8.00 9.25 8.85
CA ARG A 17 6.66 9.08 9.42
C ARG A 17 6.37 7.61 9.62
N LYS A 18 5.57 7.34 10.66
CA LYS A 18 5.02 6.03 10.91
C LYS A 18 3.51 6.13 10.84
N TYR A 19 2.88 5.12 10.23
CA TYR A 19 1.43 5.00 10.22
C TYR A 19 1.03 3.61 10.67
N THR A 20 -0.15 3.52 11.27
CA THR A 20 -0.86 2.27 11.51
C THR A 20 -2.20 2.32 10.80
N GLY A 21 -2.61 1.19 10.25
CA GLY A 21 -3.86 1.09 9.54
C GLY A 21 -4.39 -0.33 9.50
N LYS A 22 -5.56 -0.46 8.88
CA LYS A 22 -6.21 -1.72 8.57
C LYS A 22 -6.91 -1.60 7.24
N TYR A 23 -7.00 -2.71 6.52
CA TYR A 23 -7.92 -2.83 5.41
C TYR A 23 -8.98 -3.89 5.73
N HIS A 24 -10.15 -3.73 5.16
CA HIS A 24 -11.29 -4.63 5.30
C HIS A 24 -11.43 -5.42 4.00
N ASP A 25 -11.74 -6.70 4.15
CA ASP A 25 -11.88 -7.66 3.06
C ASP A 25 -12.93 -8.69 3.47
N VAL A 26 -13.37 -9.52 2.54
CA VAL A 26 -14.33 -10.60 2.77
C VAL A 26 -13.68 -11.95 2.52
N ASP A 27 -13.93 -12.92 3.40
CA ASP A 27 -13.48 -14.28 3.16
C ASP A 27 -14.36 -14.98 2.11
N GLN A 28 -14.07 -16.26 1.82
CA GLN A 28 -14.80 -17.04 0.81
C GLN A 28 -16.27 -17.32 1.15
N ASN A 29 -16.68 -17.05 2.38
CA ASN A 29 -18.05 -17.18 2.85
C ASN A 29 -18.72 -15.80 3.03
N ASP A 30 -18.16 -14.76 2.41
CA ASP A 30 -18.58 -13.36 2.57
C ASP A 30 -18.53 -12.86 4.02
N ILE A 31 -17.66 -13.44 4.86
CA ILE A 31 -17.48 -13.00 6.24
C ILE A 31 -16.46 -11.85 6.26
N PRO A 32 -16.84 -10.65 6.73
CA PRO A 32 -15.92 -9.53 6.80
C PRO A 32 -14.80 -9.81 7.81
N PHE A 33 -13.57 -9.50 7.41
CA PHE A 33 -12.42 -9.47 8.29
C PHE A 33 -11.61 -8.19 8.07
N SER A 34 -10.64 -7.94 8.95
CA SER A 34 -9.71 -6.83 8.77
C SER A 34 -8.29 -7.27 9.04
N VAL A 35 -7.36 -6.71 8.28
CA VAL A 35 -5.93 -7.00 8.41
C VAL A 35 -5.20 -5.73 8.80
N GLN A 36 -4.52 -5.78 9.93
CA GLN A 36 -3.72 -4.66 10.43
C GLN A 36 -2.37 -4.59 9.73
N PHE A 37 -1.90 -3.37 9.52
CA PHE A 37 -0.56 -3.10 9.04
C PHE A 37 0.06 -1.88 9.74
N SER A 38 1.38 -1.82 9.70
CA SER A 38 2.14 -0.62 10.06
C SER A 38 3.12 -0.28 8.96
N MET A 39 3.29 1.00 8.66
CA MET A 39 4.24 1.47 7.66
C MET A 39 5.23 2.46 8.28
N ASN A 40 6.49 2.33 7.88
CA ASN A 40 7.53 3.32 8.16
C ASN A 40 7.99 3.89 6.82
N VAL A 41 7.79 5.20 6.63
CA VAL A 41 8.01 5.86 5.34
C VAL A 41 8.91 7.08 5.48
N VAL A 42 9.63 7.37 4.40
CA VAL A 42 10.49 8.53 4.25
C VAL A 42 9.93 9.38 3.11
N PHE A 43 9.54 10.61 3.43
CA PHE A 43 9.09 11.60 2.46
C PHE A 43 10.25 12.42 1.92
N ASP A 44 10.17 12.75 0.63
CA ASP A 44 10.97 13.79 0.02
C ASP A 44 10.28 15.18 0.11
N SER A 45 10.93 16.20 -0.44
CA SER A 45 10.41 17.58 -0.43
C SER A 45 9.16 17.80 -1.28
N LYS A 46 8.74 16.81 -2.09
CA LYS A 46 7.56 16.84 -2.94
C LYS A 46 6.43 15.96 -2.39
N MET A 47 6.53 15.54 -1.12
CA MET A 47 5.57 14.65 -0.48
C MET A 47 5.45 13.26 -1.15
N ILE A 48 6.44 12.87 -1.93
CA ILE A 48 6.57 11.49 -2.43
C ILE A 48 7.27 10.68 -1.35
N PHE A 49 6.77 9.48 -1.07
CA PHE A 49 7.33 8.63 -0.03
C PHE A 49 7.67 7.23 -0.50
N LYS A 50 8.64 6.64 0.20
CA LYS A 50 9.00 5.21 0.11
C LYS A 50 9.23 4.66 1.49
N GLY A 51 8.97 3.37 1.67
CA GLY A 51 9.07 2.75 2.99
C GLY A 51 8.91 1.25 3.00
N LYS A 52 8.70 0.75 4.21
CA LYS A 52 8.43 -0.66 4.49
C LYS A 52 7.13 -0.81 5.25
N VAL A 53 6.40 -1.87 4.95
CA VAL A 53 5.14 -2.23 5.61
C VAL A 53 5.31 -3.58 6.31
N TRP A 54 4.89 -3.64 7.55
CA TRP A 54 4.67 -4.87 8.29
C TRP A 54 3.18 -5.13 8.34
N GLU A 55 2.74 -6.25 7.79
CA GLU A 55 1.34 -6.65 7.75
C GLU A 55 1.11 -7.92 8.57
N GLU A 56 0.04 -7.96 9.36
CA GLU A 56 -0.13 -9.04 10.35
C GLU A 56 -0.28 -10.43 9.74
N VAL A 57 -0.88 -10.57 8.56
CA VAL A 57 -1.11 -11.90 7.95
C VAL A 57 0.16 -12.39 7.27
N PHE A 58 0.70 -11.61 6.33
CA PHE A 58 1.88 -11.99 5.57
C PHE A 58 3.19 -11.92 6.37
N SER A 59 3.46 -10.78 7.02
CA SER A 59 4.76 -10.56 7.66
C SER A 59 4.98 -11.45 8.88
N LYS A 60 3.94 -11.74 9.67
CA LYS A 60 4.08 -12.69 10.81
C LYS A 60 4.43 -14.11 10.35
N LYS A 61 4.00 -14.53 9.16
CA LYS A 61 4.27 -15.88 8.63
C LYS A 61 5.62 -15.99 7.92
N THR A 62 6.07 -14.90 7.30
CA THR A 62 7.27 -14.91 6.45
C THR A 62 8.48 -14.21 7.08
N ASP A 63 8.27 -13.43 8.14
CA ASP A 63 9.24 -12.49 8.70
C ASP A 63 9.78 -11.48 7.65
N LYS A 64 8.97 -11.17 6.63
CA LYS A 64 9.32 -10.24 5.55
C LYS A 64 8.44 -9.01 5.57
N PHE A 65 9.06 -7.88 5.26
CA PHE A 65 8.36 -6.61 5.02
C PHE A 65 7.96 -6.50 3.55
N LEU A 66 6.81 -5.89 3.30
CA LEU A 66 6.45 -5.38 1.99
C LEU A 66 7.16 -4.04 1.77
N SER A 67 7.36 -3.65 0.52
CA SER A 67 7.76 -2.27 0.20
C SER A 67 6.52 -1.41 -0.08
N VAL A 68 6.60 -0.12 0.25
CA VAL A 68 5.57 0.85 -0.11
C VAL A 68 6.18 2.05 -0.84
N LYS A 69 5.47 2.57 -1.83
CA LYS A 69 5.78 3.81 -2.54
C LYS A 69 4.47 4.57 -2.78
N GLY A 70 4.48 5.89 -2.66
CA GLY A 70 3.27 6.69 -2.84
C GLY A 70 3.52 8.18 -2.77
N PHE A 71 2.45 8.95 -2.71
CA PHE A 71 2.48 10.40 -2.52
C PHE A 71 1.30 10.87 -1.67
N ILE A 72 1.44 12.07 -1.12
CA ILE A 72 0.34 12.86 -0.55
C ILE A 72 0.27 14.17 -1.32
N ASP A 73 -0.92 14.53 -1.81
CA ASP A 73 -1.20 15.83 -2.42
C ASP A 73 -2.43 16.43 -1.73
N GLU A 74 -2.23 17.52 -0.99
CA GLU A 74 -3.27 18.13 -0.13
C GLU A 74 -3.93 17.12 0.82
N ASP A 75 -5.20 16.80 0.58
CA ASP A 75 -6.03 15.86 1.34
C ASP A 75 -6.12 14.48 0.67
N HIS A 76 -5.39 14.23 -0.40
CA HIS A 76 -5.34 12.96 -1.14
C HIS A 76 -4.06 12.18 -0.82
N ILE A 77 -4.20 10.86 -0.65
CA ILE A 77 -3.09 9.92 -0.53
C ILE A 77 -3.28 8.77 -1.52
N SER A 78 -2.20 8.43 -2.23
CA SER A 78 -2.17 7.27 -3.12
C SER A 78 -0.86 6.52 -2.97
N PHE A 79 -0.94 5.20 -2.78
CA PHE A 79 0.26 4.38 -2.58
C PHE A 79 0.07 2.93 -3.01
N ILE A 80 1.20 2.29 -3.29
CA ILE A 80 1.26 0.89 -3.71
C ILE A 80 2.05 0.12 -2.67
N LYS A 81 1.44 -0.94 -2.12
CA LYS A 81 2.14 -1.99 -1.39
C LYS A 81 2.59 -3.06 -2.36
N GLN A 82 3.86 -3.45 -2.31
CA GLN A 82 4.41 -4.51 -3.13
C GLN A 82 4.84 -5.67 -2.23
N TYR A 83 4.22 -6.82 -2.45
CA TYR A 83 4.61 -8.05 -1.79
C TYR A 83 5.96 -8.54 -2.33
N PRO A 84 6.88 -9.03 -1.47
CA PRO A 84 8.19 -9.49 -1.92
C PRO A 84 8.15 -10.85 -2.62
N CYS A 85 7.01 -11.55 -2.57
CA CYS A 85 6.77 -12.84 -3.21
C CYS A 85 5.28 -13.08 -3.39
N PHE A 86 4.93 -14.11 -4.17
CA PHE A 86 3.55 -14.51 -4.35
C PHE A 86 2.89 -14.83 -3.00
N PHE A 87 1.71 -14.27 -2.81
CA PHE A 87 0.85 -14.43 -1.65
C PHE A 87 -0.59 -14.46 -2.13
N SER A 88 -1.34 -15.48 -1.72
CA SER A 88 -2.75 -15.69 -2.08
C SER A 88 -3.42 -16.61 -1.05
N SER A 89 -4.73 -16.82 -1.19
CA SER A 89 -5.49 -17.84 -0.47
C SER A 89 -6.02 -18.89 -1.46
N ASP A 90 -5.97 -20.16 -1.09
CA ASP A 90 -6.57 -21.26 -1.86
C ASP A 90 -8.10 -21.30 -1.64
N ILE A 91 -8.82 -22.20 -2.33
CA ILE A 91 -10.29 -22.36 -2.20
C ILE A 91 -10.80 -22.81 -0.82
N ASN A 92 -9.91 -23.10 0.12
CA ASN A 92 -10.25 -23.45 1.50
C ASN A 92 -9.89 -22.32 2.48
N GLY A 93 -9.38 -21.19 1.98
CA GLY A 93 -8.89 -20.07 2.78
C GLY A 93 -7.49 -20.31 3.34
N GLU A 94 -6.79 -21.37 2.92
CA GLU A 94 -5.41 -21.61 3.31
C GLU A 94 -4.47 -20.67 2.55
N LEU A 95 -3.57 -20.03 3.27
CA LEU A 95 -2.63 -19.08 2.68
C LEU A 95 -1.55 -19.82 1.88
N ILE A 96 -1.40 -19.44 0.62
CA ILE A 96 -0.34 -19.87 -0.27
C ILE A 96 0.73 -18.79 -0.29
N ILE A 97 1.97 -19.15 0.08
CA ILE A 97 3.14 -18.28 -0.01
C ILE A 97 4.19 -18.99 -0.87
N ASP A 98 4.57 -18.38 -1.99
CA ASP A 98 5.58 -18.91 -2.90
C ASP A 98 6.66 -17.85 -3.21
N CYS A 99 7.80 -17.96 -2.51
CA CYS A 99 8.95 -17.08 -2.68
C CYS A 99 9.75 -17.31 -3.97
N SER A 100 9.39 -18.31 -4.79
CA SER A 100 9.96 -18.49 -6.11
C SER A 100 9.25 -17.67 -7.20
N LYS A 101 8.06 -17.14 -6.89
CA LYS A 101 7.24 -16.33 -7.79
C LYS A 101 7.23 -14.85 -7.38
N PRO A 102 7.05 -13.92 -8.35
CA PRO A 102 6.91 -12.50 -8.03
C PRO A 102 5.67 -12.25 -7.16
N GLY A 103 5.76 -11.25 -6.28
CA GLY A 103 4.59 -10.79 -5.52
C GLY A 103 3.74 -9.81 -6.32
N HIS A 104 2.49 -9.66 -5.91
CA HIS A 104 1.56 -8.71 -6.50
C HIS A 104 1.68 -7.31 -5.87
N GLU A 105 1.15 -6.32 -6.58
CA GLU A 105 0.95 -4.96 -6.08
C GLU A 105 -0.48 -4.82 -5.55
N VAL A 106 -0.66 -4.06 -4.47
CA VAL A 106 -1.97 -3.62 -3.98
C VAL A 106 -1.95 -2.10 -3.98
N ILE A 107 -2.89 -1.51 -4.71
CA ILE A 107 -3.04 -0.07 -4.90
C ILE A 107 -3.99 0.43 -3.80
N TYR A 108 -3.67 1.56 -3.20
CA TYR A 108 -4.49 2.23 -2.20
C TYR A 108 -4.69 3.67 -2.64
N ASP A 109 -5.94 4.15 -2.57
CA ASP A 109 -6.31 5.51 -2.91
C ASP A 109 -7.35 6.03 -1.91
N GLY A 110 -7.09 7.18 -1.30
CA GLY A 110 -7.97 7.70 -0.25
C GLY A 110 -7.74 9.15 0.09
N TYR A 111 -8.55 9.64 1.03
CA TYR A 111 -8.60 11.04 1.42
C TYR A 111 -8.50 11.22 2.93
N TRP A 112 -8.06 12.40 3.36
CA TRP A 112 -7.99 12.77 4.77
C TRP A 112 -9.39 13.11 5.30
N ASN A 113 -9.84 12.35 6.30
CA ASN A 113 -11.04 12.67 7.04
C ASN A 113 -10.69 13.59 8.22
N GLU A 114 -10.98 14.89 8.09
CA GLU A 114 -10.67 15.91 9.10
C GLU A 114 -11.36 15.64 10.45
N GLU A 115 -12.60 15.14 10.45
CA GLU A 115 -13.36 14.89 11.67
C GLU A 115 -12.77 13.73 12.49
N LYS A 116 -12.33 12.67 11.81
CA LYS A 116 -11.75 11.47 12.43
C LYS A 116 -10.25 11.58 12.65
N GLY A 117 -9.56 12.47 11.94
CA GLY A 117 -8.11 12.57 11.95
C GLY A 117 -7.42 11.33 11.38
N ILE A 118 -7.99 10.72 10.33
CA ILE A 118 -7.47 9.52 9.67
C ILE A 118 -7.53 9.67 8.15
N TRP A 119 -6.70 8.91 7.45
CA TRP A 119 -6.86 8.60 6.02
C TRP A 119 -7.86 7.46 5.87
N GLU A 120 -8.80 7.58 4.94
CA GLU A 120 -9.74 6.52 4.57
C GLU A 120 -9.93 6.48 3.05
N GLY A 121 -10.20 5.29 2.51
CA GLY A 121 -10.36 5.12 1.08
C GLY A 121 -10.45 3.66 0.69
N GLU A 122 -10.10 3.35 -0.55
CA GLU A 122 -10.23 2.02 -1.13
C GLU A 122 -8.86 1.42 -1.46
N TRP A 123 -8.80 0.09 -1.45
CA TRP A 123 -7.69 -0.68 -1.99
C TRP A 123 -8.16 -1.51 -3.18
N GLU A 124 -7.24 -1.79 -4.10
CA GLU A 124 -7.46 -2.58 -5.30
C GLU A 124 -6.28 -3.53 -5.56
N VAL A 125 -6.58 -4.76 -5.97
CA VAL A 125 -5.61 -5.70 -6.54
C VAL A 125 -6.16 -6.31 -7.81
N GLU A 126 -5.35 -6.30 -8.87
CA GLU A 126 -5.64 -7.01 -10.11
C GLU A 126 -5.30 -8.50 -9.95
N GLY A 127 -6.30 -9.35 -10.16
CA GLY A 127 -6.19 -10.80 -10.17
C GLY A 127 -5.54 -11.35 -11.45
N GLU A 128 -5.41 -12.68 -11.52
CA GLU A 128 -4.84 -13.33 -12.70
C GLU A 128 -5.69 -13.08 -13.94
N THR A 129 -5.03 -12.63 -15.00
CA THR A 129 -5.63 -12.40 -16.32
C THR A 129 -5.82 -13.74 -17.04
N ASN A 130 -7.07 -14.16 -17.25
CA ASN A 130 -7.37 -15.36 -18.02
C ASN A 130 -7.68 -14.99 -19.48
N LEU A 131 -6.97 -15.59 -20.43
CA LEU A 131 -7.26 -15.48 -21.87
C LEU A 131 -8.39 -16.45 -22.24
N LEU A 132 -9.58 -15.92 -22.52
CA LEU A 132 -10.69 -16.70 -23.07
C LEU A 132 -10.79 -16.42 -24.57
N GLY A 133 -10.21 -17.31 -25.40
CA GLY A 133 -10.32 -17.21 -26.86
C GLY A 133 -9.45 -16.10 -27.47
N THR A 134 -9.81 -15.65 -28.69
CA THR A 134 -8.95 -14.77 -29.50
C THR A 134 -8.93 -13.32 -29.05
N ASP A 135 -9.91 -12.85 -28.27
CA ASP A 135 -10.06 -11.41 -28.00
C ASP A 135 -10.63 -11.03 -26.61
N ASP A 136 -11.02 -11.97 -25.75
CA ASP A 136 -11.59 -11.65 -24.43
C ASP A 136 -10.60 -11.91 -23.30
N VAL A 137 -10.23 -10.82 -22.63
CA VAL A 137 -9.40 -10.80 -21.42
C VAL A 137 -10.32 -10.50 -20.23
N ILE A 138 -10.47 -11.44 -19.30
CA ILE A 138 -11.12 -11.18 -18.00
C ILE A 138 -10.01 -11.04 -16.96
N SER A 139 -9.95 -9.89 -16.29
CA SER A 139 -9.21 -9.70 -15.04
C SER A 139 -10.21 -9.60 -13.90
N ASP A 140 -10.06 -10.44 -12.88
CA ASP A 140 -10.76 -10.23 -11.63
C ASP A 140 -10.14 -9.02 -10.93
N ILE A 141 -10.98 -8.11 -10.42
CA ILE A 141 -10.54 -6.95 -9.63
C ILE A 141 -11.13 -7.14 -8.24
N TYR A 142 -10.27 -7.17 -7.22
CA TYR A 142 -10.69 -7.23 -5.84
C TYR A 142 -10.48 -5.87 -5.19
N THR A 143 -11.49 -5.41 -4.43
CA THR A 143 -11.47 -4.11 -3.76
C THR A 143 -11.99 -4.20 -2.34
N GLY A 144 -11.67 -3.18 -1.54
CA GLY A 144 -12.25 -3.00 -0.22
C GLY A 144 -11.80 -1.70 0.43
N ASP A 145 -12.26 -1.44 1.65
CA ASP A 145 -11.98 -0.19 2.34
C ASP A 145 -10.71 -0.27 3.19
N PHE A 146 -10.00 0.85 3.36
CA PHE A 146 -8.93 1.00 4.34
C PHE A 146 -9.12 2.22 5.23
N GLU A 147 -8.52 2.13 6.41
CA GLU A 147 -8.37 3.24 7.36
C GLU A 147 -6.92 3.27 7.85
N MET A 148 -6.32 4.45 7.95
CA MET A 148 -4.94 4.62 8.38
C MET A 148 -4.74 5.93 9.14
N LYS A 149 -3.95 5.91 10.21
CA LYS A 149 -3.58 7.10 10.98
C LYS A 149 -2.07 7.19 11.15
N MET A 150 -1.58 8.42 11.34
CA MET A 150 -0.20 8.65 11.72
C MET A 150 0.00 8.29 13.21
N ASP A 151 1.08 7.57 13.51
CA ASP A 151 1.51 7.21 14.88
C ASP A 151 2.24 8.35 15.59
#